data_AF-A0A6V7KTG4-F1
#
_entry.id   AF-A0A6V7KTG4-F1
#
_cell.length_a   1.000
_cell.length_b   1.000
_cell.length_c   1.000
_cell.angle_alpha   90.00
_cell.angle_beta   90.00
_cell.angle_gamma   90.00
#
_symmetry.space_group_name_H-M   'P 1'
#
loop_
_entity.id
_entity.type
_entity.pdbx_description
1 polymer ?
#
loop_
_entity_poly.entity_id
_entity_poly.type
_entity_poly.pdbx_seq_one_letter_code
_entity_poly.pdbx_strand_id
1 'polypeptide(L)'
;MSRMVELNAGVPFCSLYSDRGVIQRMILGTDPKKVRQMSSNLVTDLEETCKAAQNDKQILGGGLIYPGTKWCGPGTIAQSYNDLGHHRAEDACCREHDHCPIIINPHQCINGICNSSPFTRSHCDCDAKFRRCLQNLNTEVANTIGALFFNVVQVTCFKERRPCSQWQ
;
A
#
# COMPACT_ATOMS: atom_id res chain seq x y z
N MET A 1 14.11 -10.71 19.12
CA MET A 1 15.06 -10.05 18.20
C MET A 1 14.35 -8.89 17.52
N SER A 2 14.99 -7.73 17.38
CA SER A 2 14.41 -6.59 16.65
C SER A 2 14.44 -6.87 15.16
N ARG A 3 13.32 -6.61 14.48
CA ARG A 3 13.12 -6.89 13.06
C ARG A 3 12.38 -5.72 12.43
N MET A 4 12.78 -5.31 11.23
CA MET A 4 12.15 -4.22 10.50
C MET A 4 12.17 -4.53 9.01
N VAL A 5 11.01 -4.30 8.38
CA VAL A 5 10.84 -4.35 6.93
C VAL A 5 10.64 -2.91 6.45
N GLU A 6 11.55 -2.44 5.61
CA GLU A 6 11.40 -1.17 4.89
C GLU A 6 10.74 -1.44 3.53
N LEU A 7 9.79 -0.59 3.13
CA LEU A 7 9.11 -0.67 1.84
C LEU A 7 9.61 0.43 0.92
N ASN A 8 9.98 0.07 -0.31
CA ASN A 8 10.52 0.98 -1.31
C ASN A 8 9.58 1.10 -2.52
N ALA A 9 9.60 2.25 -3.18
CA ALA A 9 8.82 2.49 -4.37
C ALA A 9 9.45 1.92 -5.67
N GLY A 10 10.66 1.41 -5.58
CA GLY A 10 11.39 0.79 -6.69
C GLY A 10 12.17 -0.44 -6.22
N VAL A 11 12.81 -1.15 -7.14
CA VAL A 11 13.57 -2.37 -6.85
C VAL A 11 14.86 -2.02 -6.08
N PRO A 12 15.18 -2.72 -4.96
CA PRO A 12 14.38 -3.76 -4.32
C PRO A 12 13.17 -3.15 -3.59
N PHE A 13 11.96 -3.69 -3.82
CA PHE A 13 10.70 -3.16 -3.27
C PHE A 13 10.62 -3.23 -1.74
N CYS A 14 11.53 -3.97 -1.11
CA CYS A 14 11.65 -4.04 0.32
C CYS A 14 13.08 -4.38 0.77
N SER A 15 13.43 -3.93 1.96
CA SER A 15 14.71 -4.20 2.63
C SER A 15 14.46 -4.76 4.03
N LEU A 16 15.29 -5.73 4.44
CA LEU A 16 15.17 -6.39 5.74
C LEU A 16 16.30 -5.98 6.67
N TYR A 17 15.95 -5.64 7.91
CA TYR A 17 16.90 -5.23 8.94
C TYR A 17 16.69 -6.03 10.22
N SER A 18 17.78 -6.52 10.79
CA SER A 18 17.83 -7.25 12.06
C SER A 18 18.77 -6.61 13.10
N ASP A 19 19.67 -5.73 12.67
CA ASP A 19 20.57 -5.01 13.58
C ASP A 19 19.81 -3.95 14.38
N ARG A 20 19.83 -4.08 15.71
CA ARG A 20 19.09 -3.20 16.62
C ARG A 20 19.54 -1.74 16.53
N GLY A 21 20.83 -1.48 16.38
CA GLY A 21 21.37 -0.13 16.31
C GLY A 21 21.00 0.58 15.00
N VAL A 22 20.99 -0.16 13.89
CA VAL A 22 20.48 0.33 12.59
C VAL A 22 18.98 0.64 12.68
N ILE A 23 18.17 -0.31 13.16
CA ILE A 23 16.72 -0.14 13.28
C ILE A 23 16.39 1.09 14.14
N GLN A 24 17.05 1.23 15.30
CA GLN A 24 16.79 2.37 16.19
C GLN A 24 17.13 3.71 15.53
N ARG A 25 18.24 3.80 14.79
CA ARG A 25 18.60 5.01 14.05
C ARG A 25 17.58 5.33 12.96
N MET A 26 17.13 4.33 12.21
CA MET A 26 16.15 4.51 11.13
C MET A 26 14.80 4.98 11.67
N ILE A 27 14.30 4.38 12.77
CA ILE A 27 13.06 4.81 13.41
C ILE A 27 13.17 6.25 13.93
N LEU A 28 14.28 6.61 14.58
CA LEU A 28 14.45 7.96 15.14
C LEU A 28 14.64 9.03 14.05
N GLY A 29 15.16 8.66 12.88
CA GLY A 29 15.37 9.57 11.75
C GLY A 29 14.17 9.71 10.81
N THR A 30 13.12 8.90 10.98
CA THR A 30 11.97 8.85 10.07
C THR A 30 10.75 9.54 10.67
N ASP A 31 9.89 10.13 9.83
CA ASP A 31 8.58 10.64 10.26
C ASP A 31 7.81 9.53 10.99
N PRO A 32 7.38 9.73 12.25
CA PRO A 32 6.64 8.72 13.02
C PRO A 32 5.41 8.17 12.30
N LYS A 33 4.78 8.95 11.40
CA LYS A 33 3.64 8.49 10.59
C LYS A 33 4.02 7.41 9.59
N LYS A 34 5.28 7.40 9.13
CA LYS A 34 5.81 6.40 8.18
C LYS A 34 6.31 5.12 8.85
N VAL A 35 6.20 5.01 10.18
CA VAL A 35 6.62 3.84 10.93
C VAL A 35 5.40 3.18 11.56
N ARG A 36 5.24 1.87 11.34
CA ARG A 36 4.16 1.08 11.94
C ARG A 36 4.76 -0.04 12.79
N GLN A 37 4.48 -0.02 14.09
CA GLN A 37 4.73 -1.19 14.95
C GLN A 37 3.63 -2.22 14.74
N MET A 38 4.02 -3.49 14.69
CA MET A 38 3.16 -4.62 14.37
C MET A 38 3.51 -5.81 15.28
N SER A 39 2.58 -6.75 15.41
CA SER A 39 2.83 -8.02 16.07
C SER A 39 3.93 -8.82 15.36
N SER A 40 4.60 -9.67 16.14
CA SER A 40 5.76 -10.43 15.66
C SER A 40 5.42 -11.37 14.51
N ASN A 41 4.21 -11.95 14.49
CA ASN A 41 3.73 -12.80 13.40
C ASN A 41 3.56 -12.00 12.10
N LEU A 42 2.91 -10.84 12.13
CA LEU A 42 2.69 -10.04 10.92
C LEU A 42 4.02 -9.51 10.33
N VAL A 43 5.01 -9.22 11.19
CA VAL A 43 6.36 -8.87 10.73
C VAL A 43 7.01 -10.07 10.05
N THR A 44 6.88 -11.29 10.61
CA THR A 44 7.39 -12.51 9.97
C THR A 44 6.79 -12.72 8.58
N ASP A 45 5.47 -12.55 8.44
CA ASP A 45 4.79 -12.75 7.16
C ASP A 45 5.29 -11.75 6.09
N LEU A 46 5.53 -10.49 6.49
CA LEU A 46 6.13 -9.47 5.63
C LEU A 46 7.60 -9.78 5.29
N GLU A 47 8.37 -10.30 6.24
CA GLU A 47 9.76 -10.72 6.00
C GLU A 47 9.84 -11.86 4.98
N GLU A 48 8.97 -12.86 5.11
CA GLU A 48 8.90 -13.99 4.18
C GLU A 48 8.49 -13.54 2.78
N THR A 49 7.48 -12.66 2.70
CA THR A 49 7.03 -12.08 1.44
C THR A 49 8.13 -11.24 0.79
N CYS A 50 8.88 -10.47 1.57
CA CYS A 50 10.01 -9.69 1.07
C CYS A 50 11.15 -10.59 0.55
N LYS A 51 11.48 -11.67 1.27
CA LYS A 51 12.47 -12.66 0.81
C LYS A 51 12.04 -13.35 -0.48
N ALA A 52 10.76 -13.72 -0.59
CA ALA A 52 10.22 -14.30 -1.81
C ALA A 52 10.36 -13.32 -2.98
N ALA A 53 10.05 -12.05 -2.76
CA ALA A 53 10.12 -11.00 -3.76
C ALA A 53 11.55 -10.68 -4.26
N GLN A 54 12.57 -10.89 -3.43
CA GLN A 54 13.96 -10.72 -3.84
C GLN A 54 14.45 -11.87 -4.73
N ASN A 55 13.87 -13.07 -4.58
CA ASN A 55 14.25 -14.25 -5.36
C ASN A 55 13.53 -14.32 -6.70
N ASP A 56 12.34 -13.71 -6.80
CA ASP A 56 11.56 -13.70 -8.03
C ASP A 56 11.86 -12.44 -8.87
N LYS A 57 12.69 -12.60 -9.91
CA LYS A 57 13.02 -11.55 -10.88
C LYS A 57 11.83 -11.11 -11.74
N GLN A 58 10.68 -11.77 -11.59
CA GLN A 58 9.50 -11.63 -12.45
C GLN A 58 8.28 -11.07 -11.73
N ILE A 59 8.45 -10.33 -10.61
CA ILE A 59 7.35 -9.56 -10.02
C ILE A 59 6.98 -8.41 -10.97
N LEU A 60 6.06 -8.73 -11.87
CA LEU A 60 5.43 -7.84 -12.82
C LEU A 60 4.36 -7.00 -12.10
N GLY A 61 4.80 -6.13 -11.18
CA GLY A 61 3.86 -5.37 -10.36
C GLY A 61 4.53 -4.60 -9.25
N GLY A 62 5.31 -3.57 -9.61
CA GLY A 62 5.64 -2.33 -8.86
C GLY A 62 5.80 -2.30 -7.32
N GLY A 63 5.84 -3.41 -6.59
CA GLY A 63 5.88 -3.46 -5.13
C GLY A 63 5.45 -4.82 -4.55
N LEU A 64 5.12 -4.82 -3.26
CA LEU A 64 4.69 -6.03 -2.52
C LEU A 64 3.17 -6.08 -2.38
N ILE A 65 2.61 -7.29 -2.52
CA ILE A 65 1.24 -7.61 -2.09
C ILE A 65 1.29 -8.05 -0.64
N TYR A 66 0.38 -7.53 0.19
CA TYR A 66 0.33 -7.83 1.60
C TYR A 66 0.14 -9.35 1.83
N PRO A 67 0.91 -9.98 2.74
CA PRO A 67 0.84 -11.43 2.97
C PRO A 67 -0.59 -11.88 3.28
N GLY A 68 -1.00 -13.03 2.73
CA GLY A 68 -2.34 -13.56 2.94
C GLY A 68 -3.46 -12.83 2.18
N THR A 69 -3.13 -11.88 1.31
CA THR A 69 -4.06 -11.17 0.40
C THR A 69 -3.66 -11.40 -1.06
N LYS A 70 -4.55 -11.06 -1.99
CA LYS A 70 -4.28 -11.14 -3.43
C LYS A 70 -4.45 -9.80 -4.15
N TRP A 71 -5.09 -8.83 -3.50
CA TRP A 71 -5.45 -7.52 -4.05
C TRP A 71 -4.81 -6.35 -3.28
N CYS A 72 -4.24 -6.58 -2.10
CA CYS A 72 -3.67 -5.48 -1.29
C CYS A 72 -2.21 -5.18 -1.66
N GLY A 73 -1.98 -4.58 -2.83
CA GLY A 73 -0.66 -4.15 -3.30
C GLY A 73 -0.73 -3.53 -4.69
N PRO A 74 0.41 -3.31 -5.36
CA PRO A 74 0.40 -2.83 -6.75
C PRO A 74 -0.13 -3.91 -7.71
N GLY A 75 -1.36 -3.73 -8.19
CA GLY A 75 -2.05 -4.73 -9.03
C GLY A 75 -2.55 -5.91 -8.20
N THR A 76 -2.71 -7.07 -8.84
CA THR A 76 -3.26 -8.26 -8.19
C THR A 76 -2.61 -9.55 -8.68
N ILE A 77 -2.53 -10.55 -7.80
CA ILE A 77 -2.17 -11.95 -8.13
C ILE A 77 -3.41 -12.87 -8.15
N ALA A 78 -4.61 -12.29 -8.06
CA ALA A 78 -5.85 -13.04 -8.12
C ALA A 78 -6.10 -13.57 -9.53
N GLN A 79 -6.55 -14.82 -9.63
CA GLN A 79 -6.88 -15.44 -10.92
C GLN A 79 -8.29 -15.09 -11.42
N SER A 80 -9.14 -14.56 -10.53
CA SER A 80 -10.50 -14.12 -10.85
C SER A 80 -11.01 -13.13 -9.80
N TYR A 81 -12.08 -12.41 -10.10
CA TYR A 81 -12.69 -11.46 -9.17
C TYR A 81 -13.04 -12.07 -7.79
N ASN A 82 -13.46 -13.34 -7.75
CA ASN A 82 -13.82 -14.02 -6.49
C ASN A 82 -12.64 -14.70 -5.80
N ASP A 83 -11.45 -14.64 -6.39
CA ASP A 83 -10.24 -15.21 -5.83
C ASP A 83 -9.66 -14.27 -4.77
N LEU A 84 -10.04 -14.52 -3.52
CA LEU A 84 -9.58 -13.79 -2.33
C LEU A 84 -8.59 -14.66 -1.54
N GLY A 85 -7.61 -14.01 -0.94
CA GLY A 85 -6.63 -14.62 -0.04
C GLY A 85 -7.20 -15.06 1.30
N HIS A 86 -6.31 -15.42 2.22
CA HIS A 86 -6.66 -15.83 3.58
C HIS A 86 -7.39 -14.73 4.37
N HIS A 87 -6.93 -13.49 4.26
CA HIS A 87 -7.56 -12.31 4.87
C HIS A 87 -8.74 -11.81 4.01
N ARG A 88 -9.74 -12.68 3.81
CA ARG A 88 -10.81 -12.47 2.81
C ARG A 88 -11.53 -11.12 2.94
N ALA A 89 -11.79 -10.66 4.16
CA ALA A 89 -12.56 -9.43 4.38
C ALA A 89 -11.72 -8.19 4.03
N GLU A 90 -10.46 -8.15 4.47
CA GLU A 90 -9.50 -7.10 4.16
C GLU A 90 -9.17 -7.09 2.67
N ASP A 91 -8.95 -8.27 2.09
CA ASP A 91 -8.64 -8.44 0.67
C ASP A 91 -9.82 -8.02 -0.21
N ALA A 92 -11.06 -8.22 0.24
CA ALA A 92 -12.24 -7.70 -0.45
C ALA A 92 -12.29 -6.16 -0.45
N CYS A 93 -11.81 -5.49 0.62
CA CYS A 93 -11.69 -4.02 0.62
C CYS A 93 -10.68 -3.56 -0.43
N CYS A 94 -9.54 -4.25 -0.57
CA CYS A 94 -8.53 -3.93 -1.58
C CYS A 94 -9.03 -4.22 -3.00
N ARG A 95 -9.68 -5.37 -3.22
CA ARG A 95 -10.31 -5.69 -4.52
C ARG A 95 -11.30 -4.62 -4.96
N GLU A 96 -12.16 -4.16 -4.05
CA GLU A 96 -13.12 -3.10 -4.34
C GLU A 96 -12.42 -1.77 -4.69
N HIS A 97 -11.30 -1.47 -4.04
CA HIS A 97 -10.48 -0.29 -4.34
C HIS A 97 -9.79 -0.38 -5.70
N ASP A 98 -9.25 -1.55 -6.05
CA ASP A 98 -8.62 -1.83 -7.35
C ASP A 98 -9.59 -1.64 -8.53
N HIS A 99 -10.90 -1.83 -8.30
CA HIS A 99 -11.96 -1.60 -9.29
C HIS A 99 -12.47 -0.16 -9.29
N CYS A 100 -11.69 0.81 -8.79
CA CYS A 100 -12.05 2.21 -8.88
C CYS A 100 -12.27 2.63 -10.36
N PRO A 101 -13.40 3.24 -10.72
CA PRO A 101 -13.73 3.54 -12.11
C PRO A 101 -12.86 4.64 -12.73
N ILE A 102 -12.21 5.47 -11.89
CA ILE A 102 -11.39 6.59 -12.33
C ILE A 102 -10.04 6.50 -11.62
N ILE A 103 -9.02 6.17 -12.41
CA ILE A 103 -7.63 6.07 -11.97
C ILE A 103 -6.72 6.86 -12.90
N ILE A 104 -5.53 7.22 -12.42
CA ILE A 104 -4.43 7.74 -13.22
C ILE A 104 -3.25 6.79 -13.01
N ASN A 105 -2.88 6.04 -14.05
CA ASN A 105 -1.73 5.13 -13.98
C ASN A 105 -0.42 5.89 -13.70
N PRO A 106 0.64 5.18 -13.26
CA PRO A 106 1.95 5.79 -13.07
C PRO A 106 2.39 6.57 -14.32
N HIS A 107 2.90 7.78 -14.10
CA HIS A 107 3.42 8.67 -15.14
C HIS A 107 2.40 9.08 -16.23
N GLN A 108 1.10 8.96 -15.97
CA GLN A 108 0.03 9.41 -16.87
C GLN A 108 -0.66 10.69 -16.36
N CYS A 109 -1.41 11.35 -17.24
CA CYS A 109 -2.22 12.52 -16.91
C CYS A 109 -3.64 12.38 -17.46
N ILE A 110 -4.62 12.89 -16.72
CA ILE A 110 -6.02 12.98 -17.16
C ILE A 110 -6.53 14.37 -16.80
N ASN A 111 -7.14 15.08 -17.76
CA ASN A 111 -7.78 16.39 -17.54
C ASN A 111 -6.88 17.42 -16.82
N GLY A 112 -5.59 17.46 -17.16
CA GLY A 112 -4.61 18.39 -16.56
C GLY A 112 -4.06 17.97 -15.18
N ILE A 113 -4.50 16.82 -14.63
CA ILE A 113 -3.96 16.24 -13.40
C ILE A 113 -2.98 15.13 -13.78
N CYS A 114 -1.74 15.22 -13.31
CA CYS A 114 -0.70 14.22 -13.60
C CYS A 114 -0.33 13.40 -12.35
N ASN A 115 -0.11 12.10 -12.56
CA ASN A 115 0.45 11.20 -11.56
C ASN A 115 1.94 11.01 -11.81
N SER A 116 2.79 11.74 -11.09
CA SER A 116 4.24 11.59 -11.16
C SER A 116 4.78 10.44 -10.30
N SER A 117 3.91 9.78 -9.52
CA SER A 117 4.32 8.69 -8.63
C SER A 117 4.41 7.35 -9.38
N PRO A 118 5.19 6.39 -8.87
CA PRO A 118 5.29 5.05 -9.47
C PRO A 118 4.08 4.16 -9.19
N PHE A 119 3.10 4.63 -8.41
CA PHE A 119 1.91 3.89 -8.04
C PHE A 119 0.67 4.44 -8.75
N THR A 120 -0.32 3.59 -8.99
CA THR A 120 -1.62 4.03 -9.51
C THR A 120 -2.29 4.98 -8.54
N ARG A 121 -2.82 6.08 -9.08
CA ARG A 121 -3.58 7.07 -8.31
C ARG A 121 -5.07 6.86 -8.51
N SER A 122 -5.82 6.68 -7.43
CA SER A 122 -7.29 6.52 -7.48
C SER A 122 -8.02 7.82 -7.15
N HIS A 123 -9.28 7.92 -7.57
CA HIS A 123 -10.13 9.04 -7.19
C HIS A 123 -10.35 9.08 -5.67
N CYS A 124 -10.40 10.27 -5.06
CA CYS A 124 -10.49 10.43 -3.61
C CYS A 124 -11.74 9.77 -2.98
N ASP A 125 -12.82 9.62 -3.74
CA ASP A 125 -14.01 8.94 -3.25
C ASP A 125 -13.77 7.41 -3.10
N CYS A 126 -12.93 6.81 -3.95
CA CYS A 126 -12.51 5.41 -3.83
C CYS A 126 -11.62 5.20 -2.61
N ASP A 127 -10.63 6.07 -2.40
CA ASP A 127 -9.75 6.03 -1.22
C ASP A 127 -10.54 6.23 0.08
N ALA A 128 -11.54 7.13 0.07
CA ALA A 128 -12.43 7.32 1.22
C ALA A 128 -13.34 6.11 1.49
N LYS A 129 -13.79 5.40 0.45
CA LYS A 129 -14.53 4.13 0.59
C LYS A 129 -13.62 3.04 1.14
N PHE A 130 -12.41 2.92 0.61
CA PHE A 130 -11.40 1.96 1.06
C PHE A 130 -11.05 2.15 2.53
N ARG A 131 -10.77 3.39 2.93
CA ARG A 131 -10.50 3.75 4.34
C ARG A 131 -11.65 3.34 5.26
N ARG A 132 -12.89 3.64 4.89
CA ARG A 132 -14.08 3.25 5.67
C ARG A 132 -14.24 1.73 5.74
N CYS A 133 -13.99 1.02 4.65
CA CYS A 133 -14.04 -0.45 4.62
C CYS A 133 -13.08 -1.05 5.66
N LEU A 134 -11.81 -0.66 5.62
CA LEU A 134 -10.80 -1.14 6.58
C LEU A 134 -11.13 -0.75 8.03
N GLN A 135 -11.56 0.50 8.24
CA GLN A 135 -11.94 0.99 9.58
C GLN A 135 -13.12 0.23 10.17
N ASN A 136 -14.09 -0.17 9.34
CA ASN A 136 -15.24 -0.95 9.79
C ASN A 136 -14.88 -2.39 10.18
N LEU A 137 -13.88 -2.99 9.52
CA LEU A 137 -13.37 -4.31 9.90
C LEU A 137 -12.66 -4.27 11.26
N ASN A 138 -11.90 -3.19 11.50
CA ASN A 138 -11.21 -2.93 12.77
C ASN A 138 -10.33 -4.10 13.28
N THR A 139 -9.77 -4.90 12.38
CA THR A 139 -8.82 -5.97 12.69
C THR A 139 -7.39 -5.42 12.71
N GLU A 140 -6.45 -6.16 13.31
CA GLU A 140 -5.03 -5.77 13.27
C GLU A 140 -4.51 -5.69 11.82
N VAL A 141 -4.94 -6.62 10.97
CA VAL A 141 -4.58 -6.68 9.55
C VAL A 141 -5.16 -5.48 8.79
N ALA A 142 -6.45 -5.18 8.96
CA ALA A 142 -7.08 -4.02 8.31
C ALA A 142 -6.42 -2.70 8.73
N ASN A 143 -6.12 -2.54 10.02
CA ASN A 143 -5.42 -1.38 10.55
C ASN A 143 -3.99 -1.26 10.01
N THR A 144 -3.33 -2.38 9.79
CA THR A 144 -1.99 -2.44 9.19
C THR A 144 -2.03 -2.05 7.71
N ILE A 145 -2.90 -2.66 6.91
CA ILE A 145 -3.07 -2.34 5.49
C ILE A 145 -3.38 -0.84 5.33
N GLY A 146 -4.29 -0.31 6.15
CA GLY A 146 -4.61 1.12 6.15
C GLY A 146 -3.40 1.99 6.49
N ALA A 147 -2.62 1.64 7.51
CA ALA A 147 -1.41 2.39 7.85
C ALA A 147 -0.36 2.34 6.73
N LEU A 148 -0.17 1.18 6.11
CA LEU A 148 0.76 1.02 4.98
C LEU A 148 0.36 1.92 3.81
N PHE A 149 -0.91 1.86 3.39
CA PHE A 149 -1.40 2.64 2.25
C PHE A 149 -1.40 4.15 2.51
N PHE A 150 -2.04 4.59 3.61
CA PHE A 150 -2.30 6.01 3.85
C PHE A 150 -1.15 6.75 4.54
N ASN A 151 -0.25 6.04 5.24
CA ASN A 151 0.79 6.70 6.04
C ASN A 151 2.22 6.31 5.66
N VAL A 152 2.50 5.03 5.38
CA VAL A 152 3.88 4.57 5.07
C VAL A 152 4.22 4.84 3.60
N VAL A 153 3.44 4.27 2.67
CA VAL A 153 3.61 4.49 1.23
C VAL A 153 3.10 5.87 0.81
N GLN A 154 2.10 6.39 1.52
CA GLN A 154 1.49 7.71 1.28
C GLN A 154 0.95 7.87 -0.14
N VAL A 155 0.16 6.88 -0.59
CA VAL A 155 -0.57 7.02 -1.85
C VAL A 155 -1.52 8.22 -1.72
N THR A 156 -1.44 9.14 -2.67
CA THR A 156 -2.28 10.34 -2.73
C THR A 156 -3.45 10.09 -3.66
N CYS A 157 -4.62 10.67 -3.40
CA CYS A 157 -5.75 10.58 -4.32
C CYS A 157 -5.86 11.84 -5.19
N PHE A 158 -6.75 11.81 -6.20
CA PHE A 158 -7.11 13.00 -6.98
C PHE A 158 -8.64 13.22 -6.99
N LYS A 159 -9.04 14.46 -7.22
CA LYS A 159 -10.44 14.88 -7.41
C LYS A 159 -10.46 16.18 -8.21
N GLU A 160 -11.37 16.31 -9.16
CA GLU A 160 -11.54 17.57 -9.86
C GLU A 160 -12.05 18.64 -8.88
N ARG A 161 -11.33 19.76 -8.80
CA ARG A 161 -11.90 20.99 -8.21
C ARG A 161 -12.47 21.81 -9.34
N ARG A 162 -13.70 22.31 -9.17
CA ARG A 162 -14.23 23.35 -10.06
C ARG A 162 -13.24 24.52 -10.04
N PRO A 163 -12.92 25.14 -11.19
CA PRO A 163 -12.05 26.30 -11.19
C PRO A 163 -12.61 27.33 -10.21
N CYS A 164 -11.75 27.84 -9.32
CA CYS A 164 -12.12 28.97 -8.48
C CYS A 164 -12.58 30.07 -9.44
N SER A 165 -13.80 30.59 -9.25
CA SER A 165 -14.24 31.78 -9.98
C SER A 165 -13.19 32.86 -9.76
N GLN A 166 -12.72 33.51 -10.83
CA GLN A 166 -11.74 34.61 -10.79
C GLN A 166 -12.27 35.90 -10.10
N TRP A 167 -13.28 35.78 -9.24
CA TRP A 167 -13.97 36.87 -8.56
C TRP A 167 -13.87 36.69 -7.03
N GLN A 168 -12.64 36.70 -6.52
CA GLN A 168 -12.33 36.94 -5.10
C GLN A 168 -11.37 38.10 -5.00
#